data_AF-A0A0L0V0R1-F1
#
_entry.id   AF-A0A0L0V0R1-F1
#
_cell.length_a   1.000
_cell.length_b   1.000
_cell.length_c   1.000
_cell.angle_alpha   90.00
_cell.angle_beta   90.00
_cell.angle_gamma   90.00
#
_symmetry.space_group_name_H-M   'P 1'
#
loop_
_entity.id
_entity.type
_entity.pdbx_description
1 polymer ?
#
loop_
_entity_poly.entity_id
_entity_poly.type
_entity_poly.pdbx_seq_one_letter_code
_entity_poly.pdbx_strand_id
1 'polypeptide(L)'
;MNKFYSCAKQIRYAKQSGVNSSKNLASAFKLHAAMNKCQEYGHIQCYRVLAPAQKWRDYCKKLEQKQLANLKKLTLSSDITALDAASDSTVVPPTRSAESNWPTGNKAAKEAHTQEMKDSKWKRDLVKVHRNLANQSQAQTNILDKQKKAIISLANSAVMKIDLDLVPAAQHEFLEWEQEKVREKMAKAKAEARRRKEEEEKKKEEDENKKKEEDEKKKKEEEEKKAREELEQIEMEEAAKKKKKATKKTAPKAKQNLKTKKTPSKKQMNKAKKRVEEARRLAEEAEKRAEEARKKAE
;
A
#
# COMPACT_ATOMS: atom_id res chain seq x y z
N MET A 1 -17.08 42.73 -6.80
CA MET A 1 -16.90 42.98 -8.25
C MET A 1 -15.89 42.08 -8.94
N ASN A 2 -14.58 42.27 -8.73
CA ASN A 2 -13.54 41.69 -9.60
C ASN A 2 -13.62 40.16 -9.76
N LYS A 3 -14.00 39.42 -8.70
CA LYS A 3 -14.23 37.97 -8.75
C LYS A 3 -15.35 37.58 -9.74
N PHE A 4 -16.52 38.22 -9.65
CA PHE A 4 -17.64 38.00 -10.58
C PHE A 4 -17.29 38.39 -12.03
N TYR A 5 -16.55 39.48 -12.21
CA TYR A 5 -16.06 39.87 -13.54
C TYR A 5 -15.15 38.79 -14.15
N SER A 6 -14.26 38.17 -13.36
CA SER A 6 -13.43 37.04 -13.80
C SER A 6 -14.29 35.84 -14.22
N CYS A 7 -15.30 35.45 -13.42
CA CYS A 7 -16.25 34.39 -13.79
C CYS A 7 -16.96 34.69 -15.12
N ALA A 8 -17.48 35.91 -15.29
CA ALA A 8 -18.14 36.33 -16.53
C ALA A 8 -17.19 36.33 -17.74
N LYS A 9 -15.91 36.63 -17.53
CA LYS A 9 -14.86 36.60 -18.55
C LYS A 9 -14.52 35.16 -18.97
N GLN A 10 -14.43 34.22 -18.00
CA GLN A 10 -14.22 32.79 -18.27
C GLN A 10 -15.35 32.19 -19.12
N ILE A 11 -16.61 32.43 -18.74
CA ILE A 11 -17.78 31.98 -19.52
C ILE A 11 -17.76 32.55 -20.95
N ARG A 12 -17.37 33.83 -21.12
CA ARG A 12 -17.23 34.45 -22.44
C ARG A 12 -16.11 33.84 -23.29
N TYR A 13 -14.97 33.48 -22.68
CA TYR A 13 -13.87 32.82 -23.40
C TYR A 13 -14.17 31.37 -23.76
N ALA A 14 -15.00 30.67 -22.99
CA ALA A 14 -15.42 29.30 -23.27
C ALA A 14 -16.27 29.16 -24.56
N LYS A 15 -16.68 30.27 -25.20
CA LYS A 15 -17.28 30.36 -26.55
C LYS A 15 -18.25 29.21 -26.88
N GLN A 16 -19.17 28.90 -25.98
CA GLN A 16 -20.25 27.93 -26.25
C GLN A 16 -21.16 28.51 -27.35
N SER A 17 -21.16 27.86 -28.52
CA SER A 17 -21.90 28.34 -29.68
C SER A 17 -23.41 28.36 -29.41
N GLY A 18 -24.11 29.39 -29.91
CA GLY A 18 -25.56 29.56 -29.72
C GLY A 18 -26.04 30.08 -28.36
N VAL A 19 -25.14 30.50 -27.45
CA VAL A 19 -25.52 30.98 -26.12
C VAL A 19 -25.75 32.50 -26.08
N ASN A 20 -26.99 32.91 -25.78
CA ASN A 20 -27.38 34.33 -25.67
C ASN A 20 -26.75 35.03 -24.44
N SER A 21 -26.76 36.37 -24.44
CA SER A 21 -26.12 37.19 -23.39
C SER A 21 -26.70 36.95 -21.99
N SER A 22 -27.99 36.63 -21.86
CA SER A 22 -28.64 36.33 -20.59
C SER A 22 -28.24 34.96 -20.02
N LYS A 23 -28.15 33.91 -20.85
CA LYS A 23 -27.62 32.59 -20.45
C LYS A 23 -26.15 32.69 -20.01
N ASN A 24 -25.33 33.47 -20.71
CA ASN A 24 -23.93 33.72 -20.31
C ASN A 24 -23.83 34.35 -18.90
N LEU A 25 -24.72 35.30 -18.58
CA LEU A 25 -24.76 35.91 -17.25
C LEU A 25 -25.26 34.92 -16.18
N ALA A 26 -26.28 34.11 -16.48
CA ALA A 26 -26.78 33.06 -15.58
C ALA A 26 -25.69 32.01 -15.27
N SER A 27 -24.93 31.58 -16.27
CA SER A 27 -23.77 30.69 -16.09
C SER A 27 -22.67 31.33 -15.24
N ALA A 28 -22.42 32.64 -15.40
CA ALA A 28 -21.47 33.37 -14.56
C ALA A 28 -21.91 33.43 -13.08
N PHE A 29 -23.21 33.55 -12.79
CA PHE A 29 -23.75 33.45 -11.43
C PHE A 29 -23.55 32.05 -10.83
N LYS A 30 -23.88 30.99 -11.58
CA LYS A 30 -23.65 29.60 -11.13
C LYS A 30 -22.18 29.34 -10.80
N LEU A 31 -21.27 29.80 -11.65
CA LEU A 31 -19.83 29.70 -11.44
C LEU A 31 -19.37 30.50 -10.20
N HIS A 32 -19.88 31.73 -10.01
CA HIS A 32 -19.56 32.52 -8.82
C HIS A 32 -20.04 31.86 -7.52
N ALA A 33 -21.26 31.33 -7.51
CA ALA A 33 -21.82 30.64 -6.35
C ALA A 33 -21.01 29.38 -5.99
N ALA A 34 -20.63 28.58 -6.99
CA ALA A 34 -19.77 27.42 -6.79
C ALA A 34 -18.39 27.79 -6.20
N MET A 35 -17.79 28.90 -6.66
CA MET A 35 -16.49 29.37 -6.15
C MET A 35 -16.55 30.04 -4.77
N ASN A 36 -17.69 30.58 -4.34
CA ASN A 36 -17.82 31.38 -3.11
C ASN A 36 -18.80 30.76 -2.11
N LYS A 37 -18.75 29.44 -1.91
CA LYS A 37 -19.54 28.70 -0.88
C LYS A 37 -21.06 28.99 -0.94
N CYS A 38 -21.62 28.98 -2.15
CA CYS A 38 -23.03 29.31 -2.43
C CYS A 38 -23.47 30.75 -2.07
N GLN A 39 -22.55 31.68 -1.82
CA GLN A 39 -22.92 33.09 -1.68
C GLN A 39 -23.37 33.69 -3.03
N GLU A 40 -24.62 34.12 -3.06
CA GLU A 40 -25.18 34.85 -4.20
C GLU A 40 -24.52 36.22 -4.39
N TYR A 41 -24.41 36.65 -5.64
CA TYR A 41 -23.74 37.90 -5.97
C TYR A 41 -24.70 39.09 -5.92
N GLY A 42 -24.96 39.62 -4.72
CA GLY A 42 -25.95 40.70 -4.52
C GLY A 42 -25.70 42.03 -5.26
N HIS A 43 -24.50 42.27 -5.81
CA HIS A 43 -24.12 43.56 -6.41
C HIS A 43 -24.36 43.60 -7.93
N ILE A 44 -25.47 43.03 -8.42
CA ILE A 44 -25.75 42.88 -9.86
C ILE A 44 -25.86 44.23 -10.58
N GLN A 45 -26.52 45.22 -9.97
CA GLN A 45 -26.74 46.53 -10.61
C GLN A 45 -25.42 47.26 -10.87
N CYS A 46 -24.49 47.20 -9.91
CA CYS A 46 -23.15 47.74 -10.09
C CYS A 46 -22.41 47.07 -11.27
N TYR A 47 -22.68 45.78 -11.59
CA TYR A 47 -22.06 45.12 -12.75
C TYR A 47 -22.64 45.63 -14.06
N ARG A 48 -23.96 45.84 -14.11
CA ARG A 48 -24.65 46.41 -15.29
C ARG A 48 -24.16 47.83 -15.61
N VAL A 49 -23.87 48.63 -14.59
CA VAL A 49 -23.32 49.99 -14.74
C VAL A 49 -21.82 49.96 -15.12
N LEU A 50 -21.02 49.10 -14.48
CA LEU A 50 -19.56 49.10 -14.67
C LEU A 50 -19.08 48.32 -15.90
N ALA A 51 -19.76 47.24 -16.32
CA ALA A 51 -19.31 46.43 -17.46
C ALA A 51 -19.26 47.18 -18.81
N PRO A 52 -20.19 48.11 -19.12
CA PRO A 52 -20.09 48.99 -20.28
C PRO A 52 -19.04 50.11 -20.15
N ALA A 53 -18.63 50.49 -18.94
CA ALA A 53 -17.72 51.60 -18.72
C ALA A 53 -16.27 51.28 -19.16
N GLN A 54 -15.73 52.10 -20.06
CA GLN A 54 -14.38 51.88 -20.61
C GLN A 54 -13.29 51.94 -19.52
N LYS A 55 -13.33 52.96 -18.65
CA LYS A 55 -12.40 53.12 -17.52
C LYS A 55 -12.33 51.88 -16.62
N TRP A 56 -13.47 51.20 -16.41
CA TRP A 56 -13.54 49.97 -15.62
C TRP A 56 -12.86 48.78 -16.33
N ARG A 57 -13.10 48.62 -17.64
CA ARG A 57 -12.43 47.57 -18.43
C ARG A 57 -10.92 47.73 -18.42
N ASP A 58 -10.42 48.96 -18.54
CA ASP A 58 -8.98 49.23 -18.56
C ASP A 58 -8.34 49.08 -17.17
N TYR A 59 -9.05 49.43 -16.09
CA TYR A 59 -8.67 49.05 -14.72
C TYR A 59 -8.56 47.53 -14.56
N CYS A 60 -9.53 46.74 -15.04
CA CYS A 60 -9.47 45.29 -14.99
C CYS A 60 -8.28 44.73 -15.77
N LYS A 61 -7.98 45.23 -16.98
CA LYS A 61 -6.78 44.85 -17.74
C LYS A 61 -5.49 45.14 -16.98
N LYS A 62 -5.36 46.33 -16.38
CA LYS A 62 -4.19 46.74 -15.59
C LYS A 62 -3.98 45.84 -14.36
N LEU A 63 -5.08 45.43 -13.72
CA LEU A 63 -5.06 44.49 -12.60
C LEU A 63 -4.61 43.09 -13.03
N GLU A 64 -5.11 42.58 -14.17
CA GLU A 64 -4.67 41.31 -14.76
C GLU A 64 -3.19 41.35 -15.16
N GLN A 65 -2.71 42.44 -15.76
CA GLN A 65 -1.29 42.63 -16.10
C GLN A 65 -0.40 42.63 -14.85
N LYS A 66 -0.81 43.30 -13.76
CA LYS A 66 -0.07 43.29 -12.49
C LYS A 66 -0.02 41.88 -11.87
N GLN A 67 -1.13 41.13 -11.92
CA GLN A 67 -1.16 39.74 -11.47
C GLN A 67 -0.23 38.84 -12.31
N LEU A 68 -0.26 38.97 -13.64
CA LEU A 68 0.60 38.20 -14.53
C LEU A 68 2.10 38.52 -14.32
N ALA A 69 2.43 39.79 -14.07
CA ALA A 69 3.79 40.21 -13.76
C ALA A 69 4.29 39.64 -12.42
N ASN A 70 3.45 39.65 -11.39
CA ASN A 70 3.76 39.04 -10.10
C ASN A 70 3.92 37.51 -10.20
N LEU A 71 3.08 36.83 -10.99
CA LEU A 71 3.18 35.40 -11.21
C LEU A 71 4.51 35.03 -11.88
N LYS A 72 4.89 35.78 -12.93
CA LYS A 72 6.18 35.61 -13.63
C LYS A 72 7.40 35.86 -12.72
N LYS A 73 7.31 36.83 -11.80
CA LYS A 73 8.36 37.06 -10.78
C LYS A 73 8.53 35.87 -9.84
N LEU A 74 7.42 35.21 -9.46
CA LEU A 74 7.48 33.97 -8.67
C LEU A 74 8.08 32.78 -9.45
N THR A 75 7.84 32.68 -10.76
CA THR A 75 8.34 31.56 -11.57
C THR A 75 9.82 31.66 -11.91
N LEU A 76 10.41 32.86 -11.86
CA LEU A 76 11.83 33.07 -12.15
C LEU A 76 12.73 33.08 -10.90
N SER A 77 12.14 33.12 -9.70
CA SER A 77 12.86 33.10 -8.43
C SER A 77 12.80 31.70 -7.83
N SER A 78 13.74 30.85 -8.22
CA SER A 78 13.96 29.54 -7.62
C SER A 78 15.46 29.33 -7.39
N ASP A 79 16.05 30.25 -6.61
CA ASP A 79 17.30 30.01 -5.90
C ASP A 79 17.30 30.72 -4.53
N ILE A 80 17.27 29.88 -3.50
CA ILE A 80 17.80 30.00 -2.12
C ILE A 80 17.54 31.28 -1.28
N THR A 81 17.19 30.99 -0.01
CA THR A 81 17.41 31.79 1.22
C THR A 81 16.24 32.65 1.71
N ALA A 82 15.94 32.51 2.99
CA ALA A 82 15.11 33.45 3.73
C ALA A 82 15.96 34.66 4.15
N LEU A 83 15.53 35.88 3.79
CA LEU A 83 15.66 37.01 4.70
C LEU A 83 14.58 38.09 4.45
N ASP A 84 14.36 38.78 5.56
CA ASP A 84 13.44 39.84 5.95
C ASP A 84 13.53 41.19 5.20
N ALA A 85 12.54 42.04 5.50
CA ALA A 85 12.54 43.51 5.56
C ALA A 85 12.48 44.44 4.32
N ALA A 86 11.56 45.42 4.44
CA ALA A 86 11.46 46.75 3.78
C ALA A 86 11.24 46.82 2.24
N SER A 87 10.48 47.75 1.62
CA SER A 87 9.49 48.77 2.01
C SER A 87 8.84 49.31 0.68
N ASP A 88 7.76 50.10 0.57
CA ASP A 88 6.79 50.74 1.49
C ASP A 88 5.39 50.79 0.79
N SER A 89 4.31 51.05 1.54
CA SER A 89 3.25 52.00 1.14
C SER A 89 2.29 52.29 2.30
N THR A 90 2.35 53.51 2.82
CA THR A 90 1.53 54.10 3.91
C THR A 90 0.03 53.74 3.89
N VAL A 91 -0.37 52.83 4.78
CA VAL A 91 -1.66 52.87 5.51
C VAL A 91 -1.39 52.40 6.94
N VAL A 92 -1.78 53.20 7.94
CA VAL A 92 -1.64 52.86 9.36
C VAL A 92 -2.79 51.94 9.81
N PRO A 93 -2.51 50.69 10.24
CA PRO A 93 -3.30 50.03 11.28
C PRO A 93 -2.67 50.32 12.66
N PRO A 94 -3.46 50.39 13.74
CA PRO A 94 -2.90 50.63 15.07
C PRO A 94 -1.97 49.50 15.52
N THR A 95 -0.79 49.87 16.00
CA THR A 95 0.09 48.99 16.77
C THR A 95 -0.64 48.50 18.02
N ARG A 96 -1.14 47.27 17.97
CA ARG A 96 -1.23 46.41 19.15
C ARG A 96 -0.28 45.23 18.97
N SER A 97 1.02 45.56 19.07
CA SER A 97 1.97 44.64 19.67
C SER A 97 1.60 44.52 21.16
N ALA A 98 0.57 43.73 21.42
CA ALA A 98 0.31 43.16 22.73
C ALA A 98 0.79 41.73 22.61
N GLU A 99 1.95 41.47 23.21
CA GLU A 99 2.50 40.14 23.40
C GLU A 99 1.46 39.31 24.18
N SER A 100 0.65 38.57 23.42
CA SER A 100 -0.54 37.91 23.95
C SER A 100 -0.13 36.63 24.68
N ASN A 101 0.51 36.81 25.83
CA ASN A 101 0.75 35.82 26.88
C ASN A 101 -0.56 35.39 27.58
N TRP A 102 -1.65 35.31 26.82
CA TRP A 102 -2.90 34.68 27.22
C TRP A 102 -2.76 33.19 26.95
N PRO A 103 -3.04 32.31 27.93
CA PRO A 103 -2.99 30.87 27.71
C PRO A 103 -3.87 30.48 26.52
N THR A 104 -3.26 29.87 25.49
CA THR A 104 -3.92 29.43 24.25
C THR A 104 -5.08 28.52 24.58
N GLY A 105 -6.28 29.10 24.66
CA GLY A 105 -7.45 28.44 25.22
C GLY A 105 -7.87 27.21 24.41
N ASN A 106 -8.49 26.25 25.09
CA ASN A 106 -8.96 24.94 24.60
C ASN A 106 -9.63 24.96 23.20
N LYS A 107 -10.22 26.09 22.78
CA LYS A 107 -10.76 26.31 21.43
C LYS A 107 -9.71 26.18 20.31
N ALA A 108 -8.54 26.80 20.45
CA ALA A 108 -7.49 26.79 19.42
C ALA A 108 -6.85 25.40 19.24
N ALA A 109 -6.64 24.67 20.33
CA ALA A 109 -6.16 23.29 20.29
C ALA A 109 -7.15 22.35 19.57
N LYS A 110 -8.46 22.52 19.82
CA LYS A 110 -9.51 21.77 19.11
C LYS A 110 -9.54 22.12 17.62
N GLU A 111 -9.41 23.40 17.26
CA GLU A 111 -9.37 23.81 15.86
C GLU A 111 -8.15 23.23 15.12
N ALA A 112 -6.96 23.32 15.71
CA ALA A 112 -5.72 22.73 15.18
C ALA A 112 -5.87 21.23 14.91
N HIS A 113 -6.40 20.46 15.86
CA HIS A 113 -6.66 19.03 15.69
C HIS A 113 -7.67 18.73 14.57
N THR A 114 -8.74 19.53 14.43
CA THR A 114 -9.66 19.38 13.28
C THR A 114 -9.03 19.74 11.94
N GLN A 115 -8.04 20.64 11.93
CA GLN A 115 -7.31 21.02 10.74
C GLN A 115 -6.28 19.96 10.34
N GLU A 116 -5.56 19.39 11.29
CA GLU A 116 -4.65 18.25 11.09
C GLU A 116 -5.37 17.01 10.55
N MET A 117 -6.58 16.72 11.05
CA MET A 117 -7.41 15.63 10.53
C MET A 117 -7.84 15.86 9.06
N LYS A 118 -8.13 17.11 8.67
CA LYS A 118 -8.44 17.47 7.27
C LYS A 118 -7.20 17.39 6.39
N ASP A 119 -6.07 17.91 6.86
CA ASP A 119 -4.78 17.86 6.15
C ASP A 119 -4.30 16.43 5.94
N SER A 120 -4.39 15.58 6.97
CA SER A 120 -4.11 14.14 6.90
C SER A 120 -5.08 13.37 5.99
N LYS A 121 -6.31 13.86 5.82
CA LYS A 121 -7.23 13.32 4.81
C LYS A 121 -6.82 13.75 3.40
N TRP A 122 -6.57 15.04 3.18
CA TRP A 122 -6.11 15.57 1.89
C TRP A 122 -4.80 14.92 1.42
N LYS A 123 -3.81 14.75 2.30
CA LYS A 123 -2.56 14.03 2.01
C LYS A 123 -2.82 12.58 1.56
N ARG A 124 -3.71 11.85 2.25
CA ARG A 124 -4.10 10.48 1.85
C ARG A 124 -4.84 10.46 0.51
N ASP A 125 -5.75 11.39 0.28
CA ASP A 125 -6.49 11.50 -0.98
C ASP A 125 -5.55 11.85 -2.15
N LEU A 126 -4.56 12.73 -1.94
CA LEU A 126 -3.52 13.06 -2.92
C LEU A 126 -2.65 11.84 -3.27
N VAL A 127 -2.14 11.12 -2.27
CA VAL A 127 -1.38 9.87 -2.47
C VAL A 127 -2.22 8.83 -3.21
N LYS A 128 -3.52 8.72 -2.90
CA LYS A 128 -4.46 7.83 -3.59
C LYS A 128 -4.64 8.22 -5.07
N VAL A 129 -4.73 9.51 -5.38
CA VAL A 129 -4.79 10.00 -6.77
C VAL A 129 -3.51 9.64 -7.54
N HIS A 130 -2.32 9.87 -6.98
CA HIS A 130 -1.06 9.50 -7.61
C HIS A 130 -0.92 8.00 -7.83
N ARG A 131 -1.29 7.17 -6.84
CA ARG A 131 -1.29 5.71 -6.98
C ARG A 131 -2.27 5.24 -8.06
N ASN A 132 -3.47 5.82 -8.11
CA ASN A 132 -4.45 5.50 -9.14
C ASN A 132 -3.95 5.89 -10.55
N LEU A 133 -3.30 7.05 -10.70
CA LEU A 133 -2.72 7.49 -11.97
C LEU A 133 -1.58 6.56 -12.42
N ALA A 134 -0.69 6.16 -11.50
CA ALA A 134 0.37 5.19 -11.79
C ALA A 134 -0.21 3.83 -12.24
N ASN A 135 -1.21 3.32 -11.52
CA ASN A 135 -1.91 2.08 -11.87
C ASN A 135 -2.59 2.17 -13.25
N GLN A 136 -3.23 3.30 -13.58
CA GLN A 136 -3.85 3.53 -14.88
C GLN A 136 -2.80 3.57 -16.02
N SER A 137 -1.68 4.26 -15.81
CA SER A 137 -0.56 4.30 -16.76
C SER A 137 0.04 2.91 -16.99
N GLN A 138 0.22 2.13 -15.92
CA GLN A 138 0.69 0.75 -16.02
C GLN A 138 -0.33 -0.13 -16.77
N ALA A 139 -1.63 0.03 -16.50
CA ALA A 139 -2.68 -0.70 -17.22
C ALA A 139 -2.70 -0.36 -18.73
N GLN A 140 -2.52 0.92 -19.10
CA GLN A 140 -2.41 1.34 -20.50
C GLN A 140 -1.17 0.73 -21.18
N THR A 141 -0.01 0.81 -20.54
CA THR A 141 1.24 0.17 -21.03
C THR A 141 1.04 -1.33 -21.25
N ASN A 142 0.40 -2.03 -20.31
CA ASN A 142 0.09 -3.46 -20.41
C ASN A 142 -0.90 -3.79 -21.55
N ILE A 143 -1.86 -2.90 -21.85
CA ILE A 143 -2.80 -3.08 -22.98
C ILE A 143 -2.05 -2.89 -24.31
N LEU A 144 -1.22 -1.85 -24.42
CA LEU A 144 -0.43 -1.57 -25.62
C LEU A 144 0.58 -2.70 -25.92
N ASP A 145 1.24 -3.25 -24.90
CA ASP A 145 2.13 -4.41 -25.05
C ASP A 145 1.37 -5.66 -25.54
N LYS A 146 0.17 -5.93 -25.00
CA LYS A 146 -0.71 -7.01 -25.49
C LYS A 146 -1.13 -6.80 -26.95
N GLN A 147 -1.51 -5.58 -27.33
CA GLN A 147 -1.86 -5.24 -28.71
C GLN A 147 -0.66 -5.41 -29.66
N LYS A 148 0.51 -4.90 -29.28
CA LYS A 148 1.78 -5.09 -30.02
C LYS A 148 2.09 -6.57 -30.22
N LYS A 149 1.98 -7.39 -29.18
CA LYS A 149 2.18 -8.85 -29.25
C LYS A 149 1.16 -9.53 -30.15
N ALA A 150 -0.11 -9.14 -30.11
CA ALA A 150 -1.15 -9.68 -30.99
C ALA A 150 -0.88 -9.34 -32.46
N ILE A 151 -0.48 -8.10 -32.78
CA ILE A 151 -0.13 -7.68 -34.15
C ILE A 151 1.09 -8.45 -34.66
N ILE A 152 2.15 -8.59 -33.85
CA ILE A 152 3.33 -9.39 -34.19
C ILE A 152 2.94 -10.86 -34.41
N SER A 153 2.06 -11.43 -33.59
CA SER A 153 1.57 -12.80 -33.76
C SER A 153 0.76 -12.98 -35.05
N LEU A 154 -0.03 -11.97 -35.45
CA LEU A 154 -0.79 -11.97 -36.69
C LEU A 154 0.15 -11.90 -37.90
N ALA A 155 1.15 -11.02 -37.88
CA ALA A 155 2.18 -10.91 -38.92
C ALA A 155 2.99 -12.21 -39.07
N ASN A 156 3.46 -12.77 -37.95
CA ASN A 156 4.15 -14.07 -37.95
C ASN A 156 3.25 -15.19 -38.51
N SER A 157 1.95 -15.19 -38.18
CA SER A 157 0.99 -16.16 -38.74
C SER A 157 0.71 -15.93 -40.22
N ALA A 158 0.85 -14.71 -40.74
CA ALA A 158 0.73 -14.43 -42.18
C ALA A 158 1.95 -14.98 -42.92
N VAL A 159 3.17 -14.70 -42.43
CA VAL A 159 4.44 -15.22 -42.97
C VAL A 159 4.43 -16.76 -43.06
N MET A 160 3.98 -17.45 -42.01
CA MET A 160 3.84 -18.92 -41.99
C MET A 160 2.68 -19.49 -42.83
N LYS A 161 1.86 -18.65 -43.47
CA LYS A 161 0.78 -19.08 -44.38
C LYS A 161 1.10 -18.79 -45.85
N ILE A 162 2.30 -18.31 -46.17
CA ILE A 162 2.71 -18.11 -47.55
C ILE A 162 3.25 -19.43 -48.09
N ASP A 163 2.53 -20.02 -49.05
CA ASP A 163 2.99 -21.19 -49.79
C ASP A 163 4.15 -20.79 -50.71
N LEU A 164 5.33 -21.37 -50.52
CA LEU A 164 6.53 -20.99 -51.25
C LEU A 164 6.38 -21.24 -52.76
N ASP A 165 5.69 -22.32 -53.16
CA ASP A 165 5.47 -22.69 -54.57
C ASP A 165 4.71 -21.61 -55.39
N LEU A 166 3.99 -20.70 -54.72
CA LEU A 166 3.25 -19.60 -55.36
C LEU A 166 4.07 -18.29 -55.44
N VAL A 167 5.28 -18.27 -54.90
CA VAL A 167 6.15 -17.09 -54.80
C VAL A 167 7.21 -17.13 -55.91
N PRO A 168 7.61 -15.98 -56.51
CA PRO A 168 8.73 -15.95 -57.44
C PRO A 168 10.03 -16.46 -56.81
N ALA A 169 10.79 -17.29 -57.51
CA ALA A 169 12.02 -17.91 -57.01
C ALA A 169 13.02 -16.92 -56.36
N ALA A 170 13.11 -15.69 -56.88
CA ALA A 170 13.95 -14.63 -56.33
C ALA A 170 13.57 -14.16 -54.91
N GLN A 171 12.42 -14.58 -54.37
CA GLN A 171 11.95 -14.29 -53.01
C GLN A 171 11.87 -15.53 -52.11
N HIS A 172 12.13 -16.74 -52.63
CA HIS A 172 12.06 -17.99 -51.87
C HIS A 172 12.99 -17.97 -50.65
N GLU A 173 14.29 -17.72 -50.87
CA GLU A 173 15.31 -17.71 -49.82
C GLU A 173 14.96 -16.76 -48.66
N PHE A 174 14.40 -15.60 -48.99
CA PHE A 174 13.99 -14.60 -47.99
C PHE A 174 12.79 -15.07 -47.16
N LEU A 175 11.76 -15.63 -47.80
CA LEU A 175 10.57 -16.11 -47.10
C LEU A 175 10.81 -17.39 -46.31
N GLU A 176 11.62 -18.31 -46.83
CA GLU A 176 12.07 -19.50 -46.09
C GLU A 176 12.81 -19.09 -44.82
N TRP A 177 13.72 -18.11 -44.91
CA TRP A 177 14.44 -17.55 -43.77
C TRP A 177 13.50 -16.85 -42.76
N GLU A 178 12.52 -16.06 -43.20
CA GLU A 178 11.52 -15.46 -42.31
C GLU A 178 10.62 -16.52 -41.65
N GLN A 179 10.22 -17.57 -42.37
CA GLN A 179 9.45 -18.69 -41.81
C GLN A 179 10.26 -19.48 -40.77
N GLU A 180 11.53 -19.76 -41.02
CA GLU A 180 12.43 -20.37 -40.03
C GLU A 180 12.63 -19.44 -38.83
N LYS A 181 12.81 -18.13 -39.03
CA LYS A 181 12.84 -17.12 -37.96
C LYS A 181 11.57 -17.13 -37.11
N VAL A 182 10.40 -17.31 -37.71
CA VAL A 182 9.13 -17.45 -36.98
C VAL A 182 9.10 -18.77 -36.19
N ARG A 183 9.51 -19.89 -36.79
CA ARG A 183 9.59 -21.20 -36.11
C ARG A 183 10.57 -21.17 -34.93
N GLU A 184 11.75 -20.56 -35.08
CA GLU A 184 12.76 -20.33 -34.03
C GLU A 184 12.16 -19.53 -32.85
N LYS A 185 11.53 -18.39 -33.13
CA LYS A 185 10.87 -17.53 -32.13
C LYS A 185 9.78 -18.30 -31.37
N MET A 186 8.96 -19.09 -32.06
CA MET A 186 7.89 -19.90 -31.46
C MET A 186 8.43 -21.05 -30.61
N ALA A 187 9.48 -21.74 -31.06
CA ALA A 187 10.16 -22.79 -30.29
C ALA A 187 10.77 -22.23 -29.00
N LYS A 188 11.46 -21.08 -29.09
CA LYS A 188 12.04 -20.38 -27.93
C LYS A 188 10.96 -19.94 -26.94
N ALA A 189 9.87 -19.36 -27.41
CA ALA A 189 8.74 -18.96 -26.56
C ALA A 189 8.07 -20.17 -25.86
N LYS A 190 7.92 -21.30 -26.57
CA LYS A 190 7.39 -22.55 -26.00
C LYS A 190 8.32 -23.13 -24.93
N ALA A 191 9.64 -23.12 -25.16
CA ALA A 191 10.63 -23.55 -24.18
C ALA A 191 10.66 -22.65 -22.93
N GLU A 192 10.60 -21.32 -23.11
CA GLU A 192 10.54 -20.37 -22.00
C GLU A 192 9.25 -20.53 -21.17
N ALA A 193 8.10 -20.68 -21.83
CA ALA A 193 6.82 -20.93 -21.17
C ALA A 193 6.82 -22.24 -20.36
N ARG A 194 7.52 -23.26 -20.83
CA ARG A 194 7.74 -24.51 -20.07
C ARG A 194 8.61 -24.29 -18.84
N ARG A 195 9.76 -23.62 -18.97
CA ARG A 195 10.66 -23.32 -17.84
C ARG A 195 9.97 -22.48 -16.75
N ARG A 196 9.15 -21.50 -17.14
CA ARG A 196 8.35 -20.70 -16.19
C ARG A 196 7.34 -21.54 -15.40
N LYS A 197 6.69 -22.52 -16.03
CA LYS A 197 5.78 -23.45 -15.34
C LYS A 197 6.54 -24.36 -14.36
N GLU A 198 7.65 -24.94 -14.81
CA GLU A 198 8.51 -25.79 -13.96
C GLU A 198 9.09 -25.02 -12.76
N GLU A 199 9.36 -23.72 -12.90
CA GLU A 199 9.77 -22.85 -11.78
C GLU A 199 8.62 -22.52 -10.82
N GLU A 200 7.40 -22.28 -11.34
CA GLU A 200 6.21 -22.02 -10.53
C GLU A 200 5.76 -23.26 -9.75
N GLU A 201 5.86 -24.45 -10.34
CA GLU A 201 5.60 -25.73 -9.68
C GLU A 201 6.61 -26.00 -8.55
N LYS A 202 7.91 -25.81 -8.80
CA LYS A 202 8.96 -25.94 -7.76
C LYS A 202 8.75 -25.00 -6.58
N LYS A 203 8.34 -23.76 -6.83
CA LYS A 203 8.02 -22.79 -5.75
C LYS A 203 6.83 -23.25 -4.89
N LYS A 204 5.78 -23.79 -5.51
CA LYS A 204 4.63 -24.35 -4.78
C LYS A 204 5.02 -25.57 -3.96
N GLU A 205 5.87 -26.46 -4.50
CA GLU A 205 6.38 -27.63 -3.79
C GLU A 205 7.27 -27.22 -2.60
N GLU A 206 8.14 -26.22 -2.75
CA GLU A 206 8.95 -25.68 -1.66
C GLU A 206 8.09 -25.04 -0.54
N ASP A 207 7.10 -24.22 -0.91
CA ASP A 207 6.17 -23.61 0.04
C ASP A 207 5.32 -24.66 0.78
N GLU A 208 4.86 -25.70 0.09
CA GLU A 208 4.11 -26.80 0.71
C GLU A 208 4.99 -27.62 1.67
N ASN A 209 6.26 -27.86 1.31
CA ASN A 209 7.19 -28.60 2.15
C ASN A 209 7.58 -27.81 3.41
N LYS A 210 7.86 -26.50 3.27
CA LYS A 210 8.06 -25.58 4.42
C LYS A 210 6.87 -25.59 5.37
N LYS A 211 5.65 -25.58 4.84
CA LYS A 211 4.44 -25.65 5.67
C LYS A 211 4.33 -26.97 6.44
N LYS A 212 4.62 -28.11 5.78
CA LYS A 212 4.65 -29.43 6.45
C LYS A 212 5.69 -29.47 7.56
N GLU A 213 6.88 -28.91 7.34
CA GLU A 213 7.94 -28.83 8.35
C GLU A 213 7.53 -27.94 9.55
N GLU A 214 6.88 -26.80 9.30
CA GLU A 214 6.38 -25.91 10.36
C GLU A 214 5.27 -26.58 11.20
N ASP A 215 4.34 -27.29 10.55
CA ASP A 215 3.26 -28.01 11.22
C ASP A 215 3.79 -29.24 12.00
N GLU A 216 4.80 -29.95 11.49
CA GLU A 216 5.48 -31.02 12.25
C GLU A 216 6.25 -30.48 13.47
N LYS A 217 6.89 -29.31 13.32
CA LYS A 217 7.58 -28.63 14.42
C LYS A 217 6.61 -28.20 15.53
N LYS A 218 5.46 -27.61 15.18
CA LYS A 218 4.39 -27.28 16.16
C LYS A 218 3.89 -28.51 16.89
N LYS A 219 3.69 -29.62 16.17
CA LYS A 219 3.24 -30.89 16.75
C LYS A 219 4.24 -31.46 17.76
N LYS A 220 5.55 -31.38 17.48
CA LYS A 220 6.61 -31.76 18.42
C LYS A 220 6.63 -30.86 19.66
N GLU A 221 6.47 -29.55 19.50
CA GLU A 221 6.42 -28.60 20.62
C GLU A 221 5.18 -28.82 21.52
N GLU A 222 4.03 -29.18 20.94
CA GLU A 222 2.82 -29.55 21.68
C GLU A 222 3.00 -30.88 22.46
N GLU A 223 3.62 -31.89 21.83
CA GLU A 223 3.92 -33.17 22.48
C GLU A 223 4.94 -33.01 23.62
N GLU A 224 5.94 -32.14 23.47
CA GLU A 224 6.91 -31.81 24.52
C GLU A 224 6.25 -31.07 25.71
N LYS A 225 5.38 -30.09 25.46
CA LYS A 225 4.60 -29.41 26.50
C LYS A 225 3.74 -30.40 27.29
N LYS A 226 3.05 -31.30 26.59
CA LYS A 226 2.21 -32.33 27.21
C LYS A 226 3.01 -33.32 28.06
N ALA A 227 4.19 -33.73 27.59
CA ALA A 227 5.10 -34.57 28.37
C ALA A 227 5.63 -33.87 29.63
N ARG A 228 5.86 -32.55 29.56
CA ARG A 228 6.28 -31.73 30.70
C ARG A 228 5.17 -31.57 31.75
N GLU A 229 3.93 -31.34 31.33
CA GLU A 229 2.76 -31.32 32.22
C GLU A 229 2.52 -32.67 32.90
N GLU A 230 2.69 -33.80 32.18
CA GLU A 230 2.54 -35.14 32.76
C GLU A 230 3.62 -35.43 33.83
N LEU A 231 4.87 -35.00 33.61
CA LEU A 231 5.95 -35.07 34.59
C LEU A 231 5.64 -34.27 35.86
N GLU A 232 5.14 -33.03 35.72
CA GLU A 232 4.80 -32.16 36.86
C GLU A 232 3.63 -32.73 37.69
N GLN A 233 2.63 -33.34 37.04
CA GLN A 233 1.55 -34.06 37.73
C GLN A 233 2.07 -35.28 38.53
N ILE A 234 3.01 -36.05 37.97
CA ILE A 234 3.63 -37.20 38.65
C ILE A 234 4.41 -36.72 39.90
N GLU A 235 5.18 -35.63 39.78
CA GLU A 235 5.94 -35.07 40.89
C GLU A 235 5.03 -34.56 42.03
N MET A 236 3.93 -33.87 41.69
CA MET A 236 2.91 -33.48 42.65
C MET A 236 2.25 -34.68 43.34
N GLU A 237 1.93 -35.76 42.61
CA GLU A 237 1.35 -36.97 43.21
C GLU A 237 2.34 -37.68 44.14
N GLU A 238 3.65 -37.70 43.81
CA GLU A 238 4.68 -38.27 44.67
C GLU A 238 4.92 -37.42 45.93
N ALA A 239 4.93 -36.09 45.82
CA ALA A 239 5.02 -35.17 46.94
C ALA A 239 3.82 -35.33 47.90
N ALA A 240 2.60 -35.50 47.37
CA ALA A 240 1.41 -35.80 48.16
C ALA A 240 1.50 -37.16 48.89
N LYS A 241 2.07 -38.18 48.25
CA LYS A 241 2.33 -39.50 48.86
C LYS A 241 3.40 -39.43 49.96
N LYS A 242 4.42 -38.59 49.81
CA LYS A 242 5.45 -38.34 50.85
C LYS A 242 4.84 -37.65 52.08
N LYS A 243 4.02 -36.59 51.90
CA LYS A 243 3.33 -35.91 53.02
C LYS A 243 2.42 -36.86 53.82
N LYS A 244 1.74 -37.81 53.18
CA LYS A 244 0.88 -38.82 53.85
C LYS A 244 1.66 -39.88 54.68
N LYS A 245 2.99 -39.95 54.59
CA LYS A 245 3.81 -40.80 55.48
C LYS A 245 4.32 -40.08 56.74
N ALA A 246 4.32 -38.74 56.77
CA ALA A 246 4.81 -37.97 57.90
C ALA A 246 3.78 -37.84 59.05
N THR A 247 2.48 -37.91 58.76
CA THR A 247 1.38 -37.68 59.72
C THR A 247 0.75 -38.98 60.26
N LYS A 248 1.54 -40.05 60.44
CA LYS A 248 1.06 -41.31 61.01
C LYS A 248 1.86 -41.76 62.25
N LYS A 249 1.99 -40.86 63.22
CA LYS A 249 2.52 -41.16 64.56
C LYS A 249 1.80 -40.44 65.72
N THR A 250 0.47 -40.47 65.71
CA THR A 250 -0.41 -40.48 66.90
C THR A 250 -1.81 -40.95 66.47
N ALA A 251 -2.48 -41.73 67.31
CA ALA A 251 -3.84 -42.26 67.08
C ALA A 251 -4.78 -41.73 68.20
N PRO A 252 -6.12 -41.82 68.07
CA PRO A 252 -6.81 -43.11 68.23
C PRO A 252 -7.84 -43.44 67.12
N LYS A 253 -8.55 -44.56 67.30
CA LYS A 253 -9.35 -45.29 66.30
C LYS A 253 -10.76 -44.71 66.07
N ALA A 254 -11.20 -44.70 64.80
CA ALA A 254 -12.59 -44.92 64.39
C ALA A 254 -12.64 -45.58 62.99
N LYS A 255 -13.72 -46.31 62.68
CA LYS A 255 -13.83 -47.22 61.51
C LYS A 255 -14.32 -46.49 60.24
N GLN A 256 -13.74 -46.77 59.06
CA GLN A 256 -14.47 -47.20 57.85
C GLN A 256 -13.57 -47.59 56.66
N ASN A 257 -14.16 -48.26 55.67
CA ASN A 257 -13.51 -48.89 54.50
C ASN A 257 -13.03 -47.89 53.43
N LEU A 258 -12.02 -48.26 52.61
CA LEU A 258 -12.18 -48.73 51.21
C LEU A 258 -10.88 -48.63 50.35
N LYS A 259 -10.68 -49.63 49.47
CA LYS A 259 -9.86 -49.67 48.23
C LYS A 259 -8.33 -49.38 48.27
N THR A 260 -7.57 -50.42 47.93
CA THR A 260 -6.13 -50.39 47.61
C THR A 260 -5.86 -49.92 46.17
N LYS A 261 -4.86 -49.05 45.97
CA LYS A 261 -4.30 -48.71 44.64
C LYS A 261 -2.88 -49.32 44.52
N LYS A 262 -2.64 -50.08 43.45
CA LYS A 262 -1.36 -50.78 43.20
C LYS A 262 -0.22 -49.80 42.93
N THR A 263 0.96 -50.08 43.48
CA THR A 263 2.23 -49.48 43.05
C THR A 263 2.71 -50.10 41.72
N PRO A 264 3.25 -49.33 40.77
CA PRO A 264 3.84 -49.87 39.54
C PRO A 264 5.09 -50.70 39.86
N SER A 265 5.28 -51.82 39.16
CA SER A 265 6.38 -52.73 39.47
C SER A 265 7.74 -52.18 39.02
N LYS A 266 8.82 -52.67 39.65
CA LYS A 266 10.23 -52.34 39.35
C LYS A 266 10.59 -52.49 37.85
N LYS A 267 9.86 -53.33 37.11
CA LYS A 267 10.01 -53.56 35.66
C LYS A 267 9.56 -52.36 34.80
N GLN A 268 8.59 -51.56 35.27
CA GLN A 268 8.16 -50.33 34.57
C GLN A 268 9.17 -49.18 34.76
N MET A 269 9.74 -49.00 35.97
CA MET A 269 10.77 -47.98 36.20
C MET A 269 12.02 -48.19 35.32
N ASN A 270 12.48 -49.44 35.16
CA ASN A 270 13.63 -49.73 34.31
C ASN A 270 13.33 -49.48 32.82
N LYS A 271 12.08 -49.72 32.36
CA LYS A 271 11.66 -49.38 30.99
C LYS A 271 11.59 -47.86 30.76
N ALA A 272 11.17 -47.10 31.76
CA ALA A 272 11.18 -45.64 31.71
C ALA A 272 12.62 -45.08 31.65
N LYS A 273 13.52 -45.54 32.53
CA LYS A 273 14.94 -45.12 32.52
C LYS A 273 15.63 -45.40 31.17
N LYS A 274 15.42 -46.59 30.59
CA LYS A 274 16.00 -46.94 29.29
C LYS A 274 15.52 -46.00 28.16
N ARG A 275 14.25 -45.61 28.16
CA ARG A 275 13.69 -44.66 27.17
C ARG A 275 14.26 -43.24 27.31
N VAL A 276 14.51 -42.78 28.54
CA VAL A 276 15.13 -41.46 28.78
C VAL A 276 16.58 -41.43 28.29
N GLU A 277 17.33 -42.52 28.49
CA GLU A 277 18.71 -42.64 28.02
C GLU A 277 18.81 -42.75 26.48
N GLU A 278 17.87 -43.47 25.86
CA GLU A 278 17.73 -43.59 24.41
C GLU A 278 17.38 -42.24 23.74
N ALA A 279 16.43 -41.48 24.31
CA ALA A 279 16.09 -40.15 23.85
C ALA A 279 17.26 -39.16 23.95
N ARG A 280 18.05 -39.23 25.03
CA ARG A 280 19.25 -38.39 25.20
C ARG A 280 20.31 -38.68 24.13
N ARG A 281 20.52 -39.95 23.75
CA ARG A 281 21.46 -40.31 22.67
C ARG A 281 21.03 -39.78 21.31
N LEU A 282 19.73 -39.85 20.99
CA LEU A 282 19.20 -39.32 19.73
C LEU A 282 19.33 -37.80 19.63
N ALA A 283 19.15 -37.07 20.75
CA ALA A 283 19.37 -35.63 20.79
C ALA A 283 20.84 -35.24 20.53
N GLU A 284 21.80 -35.94 21.15
CA GLU A 284 23.24 -35.68 20.98
C GLU A 284 23.73 -36.02 19.54
N GLU A 285 23.13 -37.03 18.89
CA GLU A 285 23.43 -37.34 17.48
C GLU A 285 22.84 -36.29 16.52
N ALA A 286 21.64 -35.78 16.80
CA ALA A 286 21.02 -34.72 16.01
C ALA A 286 21.83 -33.40 16.08
N GLU A 287 22.35 -33.05 17.26
CA GLU A 287 23.19 -31.87 17.46
C GLU A 287 24.49 -31.98 16.64
N LYS A 288 25.17 -33.12 16.67
CA LYS A 288 26.40 -33.36 15.87
C LYS A 288 26.14 -33.26 14.36
N ARG A 289 25.01 -33.81 13.87
CA ARG A 289 24.62 -33.67 12.45
C ARG A 289 24.32 -32.22 12.07
N ALA A 290 23.72 -31.44 12.97
CA ALA A 290 23.46 -30.01 12.73
C ALA A 290 24.76 -29.18 12.71
N GLU A 291 25.74 -29.51 13.55
CA GLU A 291 27.06 -28.87 13.54
C GLU A 291 27.86 -29.21 12.26
N GLU A 292 27.84 -30.48 11.83
CA GLU A 292 28.49 -30.92 10.59
C GLU A 292 27.84 -30.28 9.35
N ALA A 293 26.52 -30.12 9.34
CA ALA A 293 25.80 -29.43 8.27
C ALA A 293 26.16 -27.94 8.20
N ARG A 294 26.37 -27.27 9.33
CA ARG A 294 26.87 -25.88 9.37
C ARG A 294 28.28 -25.75 8.81
N LYS A 295 29.19 -26.65 9.20
CA LYS A 295 30.58 -26.69 8.71
C LYS A 295 30.74 -27.02 7.22
N LYS A 296 29.68 -27.47 6.54
CA LYS A 296 29.65 -27.70 5.08
C LYS A 296 28.97 -26.58 4.30
N ALA A 297 28.47 -25.55 4.98
CA ALA A 297 27.77 -24.40 4.40
C ALA A 297 28.60 -23.10 4.47
N GLU A 298 29.83 -23.19 4.97
CA GLU A 298 30.86 -22.14 5.08
C GLU A 298 32.05 -22.50 4.18
#